data_AF-A0A3S0KLJ2-F1
#
_entry.id   AF-A0A3S0KLJ2-F1
#
_cell.length_a   1.000
_cell.length_b   1.000
_cell.length_c   1.000
_cell.angle_alpha   90.00
_cell.angle_beta   90.00
_cell.angle_gamma   90.00
#
_symmetry.space_group_name_H-M   'P 1'
#
loop_
_entity.id
_entity.type
_entity.pdbx_description
1 polymer ?
#
loop_
_entity_poly.entity_id
_entity_poly.type
_entity_poly.pdbx_seq_one_letter_code
_entity_poly.pdbx_strand_id
1 'polypeptide(L)'
;MNNKIKATLISLTLLFTSTSYAAMSEIAVCNDCSTQEINTLINKQASENIYVVDFVNRTAQKFTSDSDTNSQPIAVAMSVSELNTINNRYEYRKTHLRAVKP
;
A
#
# COMPACT_ATOMS: atom_id res chain seq x y z
N MET A 1 -33.13 50.69 -32.79
CA MET A 1 -31.79 50.11 -32.88
C MET A 1 -31.34 49.58 -31.52
N ASN A 2 -31.59 48.28 -31.33
CA ASN A 2 -30.89 47.23 -30.57
C ASN A 2 -29.99 47.56 -29.35
N ASN A 3 -30.50 47.16 -28.18
CA ASN A 3 -29.90 46.33 -27.12
C ASN A 3 -28.39 46.09 -27.15
N LYS A 4 -27.70 46.32 -26.02
CA LYS A 4 -26.65 45.41 -25.51
C LYS A 4 -26.66 45.33 -23.98
N ILE A 5 -27.24 44.23 -23.50
CA ILE A 5 -27.08 43.65 -22.16
C ILE A 5 -25.59 43.33 -21.96
N LYS A 6 -24.96 43.86 -20.90
CA LYS A 6 -23.61 43.45 -20.51
C LYS A 6 -23.71 42.33 -19.47
N ALA A 7 -23.43 41.12 -19.94
CA ALA A 7 -23.46 39.90 -19.15
C ALA A 7 -22.35 39.89 -18.08
N THR A 8 -22.75 39.56 -16.86
CA THR A 8 -21.91 39.31 -15.70
C THR A 8 -21.07 38.06 -15.91
N LEU A 9 -19.74 38.18 -15.89
CA LEU A 9 -18.82 37.04 -15.90
C LEU A 9 -18.55 36.60 -14.45
N ILE A 10 -19.23 35.54 -14.03
CA ILE A 10 -18.94 34.83 -12.78
C ILE A 10 -17.70 33.97 -13.03
N SER A 11 -16.56 34.37 -12.48
CA SER A 11 -15.31 33.60 -12.54
C SER A 11 -15.45 32.34 -11.67
N LEU A 12 -15.55 31.18 -12.33
CA LEU A 12 -15.62 29.87 -11.71
C LEU A 12 -14.21 29.46 -11.25
N THR A 13 -13.91 29.66 -9.96
CA THR A 13 -12.66 29.17 -9.37
C THR A 13 -12.73 27.65 -9.20
N LEU A 14 -12.03 26.92 -10.09
CA LEU A 14 -11.78 25.50 -9.93
C LEU A 14 -10.90 25.26 -8.70
N LEU A 15 -11.48 24.67 -7.65
CA LEU A 15 -10.72 24.08 -6.55
C LEU A 15 -10.02 22.82 -7.08
N PHE A 16 -8.74 22.95 -7.44
CA PHE A 16 -7.87 21.79 -7.59
C PHE A 16 -7.58 21.23 -6.20
N THR A 17 -8.44 20.36 -5.69
CA THR A 17 -8.14 19.52 -4.53
C THR A 17 -7.16 18.42 -4.96
N SER A 18 -5.88 18.77 -5.07
CA SER A 18 -4.78 17.83 -4.99
C SER A 18 -4.54 17.59 -3.48
N THR A 19 -4.40 16.40 -2.93
CA THR A 19 -4.07 15.07 -3.42
C THR A 19 -4.68 14.08 -2.43
N SER A 20 -5.39 13.07 -2.92
CA SER A 20 -5.72 11.90 -2.09
C SER A 20 -4.49 11.00 -2.04
N TYR A 21 -3.59 11.20 -1.08
CA TYR A 21 -2.72 10.10 -0.66
C TYR A 21 -3.59 9.14 0.16
N ALA A 22 -4.34 8.29 -0.52
CA ALA A 22 -4.83 7.09 0.14
C ALA A 22 -3.59 6.35 0.65
N ALA A 23 -3.48 6.15 1.97
CA ALA A 23 -2.40 5.40 2.58
C ALA A 23 -2.42 3.98 1.98
N MET A 24 -1.62 3.77 0.93
CA MET A 24 -1.45 2.43 0.37
C MET A 24 -0.72 1.64 1.43
N SER A 25 -1.27 0.47 1.79
CA SER A 25 -0.63 -0.41 2.76
C SER A 25 0.82 -0.65 2.39
N GLU A 26 1.68 -0.63 3.40
CA GLU A 26 3.11 -0.57 3.21
C GLU A 26 3.62 -1.97 2.82
N ILE A 27 4.34 -2.03 1.70
CA ILE A 27 4.95 -3.26 1.19
C ILE A 27 6.45 -3.16 1.39
N ALA A 28 6.98 -4.04 2.23
CA ALA A 28 8.40 -4.22 2.42
C ALA A 28 8.90 -5.35 1.50
N VAL A 29 9.87 -5.06 0.64
CA VAL A 29 10.55 -6.10 -0.15
C VAL A 29 11.73 -6.62 0.65
N CYS A 30 11.73 -7.92 0.92
CA CYS A 30 12.77 -8.61 1.69
C CYS A 30 13.06 -9.97 1.02
N ASN A 31 14.22 -10.07 0.38
CA ASN A 31 14.61 -11.29 -0.34
C ASN A 31 15.46 -12.17 0.58
N ASP A 32 14.97 -13.36 0.94
CA ASP A 32 15.66 -14.33 1.78
C ASP A 32 16.02 -13.82 3.18
N CYS A 33 15.10 -13.06 3.79
CA CYS A 33 15.33 -12.43 5.08
C CYS A 33 15.02 -13.35 6.25
N SER A 34 15.81 -13.22 7.31
CA SER A 34 15.52 -13.80 8.61
C SER A 34 14.31 -13.15 9.29
N THR A 35 13.70 -13.86 10.24
CA THR A 35 12.59 -13.32 11.05
C THR A 35 12.96 -12.02 11.78
N GLN A 36 14.21 -11.87 12.21
CA GLN A 36 14.68 -10.66 12.89
C GLN A 36 14.73 -9.44 11.95
N GLU A 37 15.12 -9.64 10.69
CA GLU A 37 15.12 -8.59 9.67
C GLU A 37 13.69 -8.19 9.31
N ILE A 38 12.79 -9.16 9.20
CA ILE A 38 11.36 -8.91 9.00
C ILE A 38 10.79 -8.06 10.14
N ASN A 39 11.08 -8.40 11.40
CA ASN A 39 10.63 -7.62 12.55
C ASN A 39 11.20 -6.20 12.54
N THR A 40 12.48 -6.04 12.16
CA THR A 40 13.12 -4.72 12.05
C THR A 40 12.48 -3.88 10.95
N LEU A 41 12.12 -4.49 9.82
CA LEU A 41 11.41 -3.81 8.74
C LEU A 41 10.03 -3.37 9.20
N ILE A 42 9.25 -4.28 9.78
CA ILE A 42 7.90 -4.00 10.27
C ILE A 42 7.92 -2.88 11.31
N ASN A 43 8.85 -2.90 12.26
CA ASN A 43 8.95 -1.87 13.30
C ASN A 43 9.32 -0.48 12.76
N LYS A 44 9.85 -0.38 11.53
CA LYS A 44 10.10 0.91 10.86
C LYS A 44 8.86 1.45 10.13
N GLN A 45 7.84 0.62 9.95
CA GLN A 45 6.64 0.94 9.17
C GLN A 45 5.52 1.36 10.11
N ALA A 46 4.83 2.44 9.76
CA ALA A 46 3.78 3.05 10.60
C ALA A 46 2.36 2.59 10.17
N SER A 47 2.27 1.37 9.63
CA SER A 47 1.06 0.84 9.00
C SER A 47 0.49 -0.34 9.78
N GLU A 48 -0.84 -0.37 9.99
CA GLU A 48 -1.54 -1.49 10.63
C GLU A 48 -1.36 -2.82 9.91
N ASN A 49 -1.21 -2.77 8.58
CA ASN A 49 -1.02 -3.93 7.73
C ASN A 49 0.26 -3.75 6.92
N ILE A 50 1.19 -4.68 7.09
CA ILE A 50 2.48 -4.67 6.40
C ILE A 50 2.63 -5.96 5.60
N TYR A 51 2.99 -5.82 4.33
CA TYR A 51 3.18 -6.94 3.43
C TYR A 51 4.67 -7.13 3.16
N VAL A 52 5.21 -8.28 3.54
CA VAL A 52 6.59 -8.64 3.25
C VAL A 52 6.61 -9.50 2.00
N VAL A 53 7.36 -9.06 0.99
CA VAL A 53 7.50 -9.76 -0.29
C VAL A 53 8.92 -10.27 -0.45
N ASP A 54 9.03 -11.58 -0.69
CA ASP A 54 10.27 -12.26 -0.99
C ASP A 54 10.23 -12.84 -2.41
N PHE A 55 11.00 -12.25 -3.32
CA PHE A 55 11.04 -12.70 -4.71
C PHE A 55 11.91 -13.93 -4.92
N VAL A 56 12.84 -14.23 -4.00
CA VAL A 56 13.68 -15.44 -4.06
C VAL A 56 12.82 -16.65 -3.75
N ASN A 57 12.07 -16.59 -2.65
CA ASN A 57 11.16 -17.66 -2.24
C ASN A 57 9.79 -17.60 -2.93
N ARG A 58 9.53 -16.53 -3.71
CA ARG A 58 8.28 -16.23 -4.41
C ARG A 58 7.08 -16.15 -3.46
N THR A 59 7.29 -15.57 -2.29
CA THR A 59 6.31 -15.53 -1.21
C THR A 59 5.91 -14.12 -0.86
N ALA A 60 4.68 -13.96 -0.40
CA ALA A 60 4.19 -12.76 0.24
C ALA A 60 3.55 -13.13 1.58
N GLN A 61 3.87 -12.39 2.63
CA GLN A 61 3.34 -12.60 3.98
C GLN A 61 2.76 -11.31 4.52
N LYS A 62 1.60 -11.40 5.17
CA LYS A 62 0.92 -10.27 5.79
C LYS A 62 1.21 -10.29 7.28
N PHE A 63 1.57 -9.14 7.82
CA PHE A 63 1.74 -8.91 9.24
C PHE A 63 0.83 -7.78 9.70
N THR A 64 0.34 -7.90 10.92
CA THR A 64 -0.29 -6.79 11.64
C THR A 64 0.63 -6.39 12.78
N SER A 65 0.94 -5.09 12.88
CA SER A 65 1.45 -4.53 14.13
C SER A 65 0.26 -3.92 14.87
N ASP A 66 0.12 -4.27 16.14
CA ASP A 66 -0.72 -3.46 17.01
C ASP A 66 0.00 -2.12 17.17
N SER A 67 -0.72 -1.00 17.03
CA SER A 67 -0.12 0.34 17.10
C SER A 67 0.51 0.64 18.45
N ASP A 68 0.26 -0.21 19.46
CA ASP A 68 0.92 -0.18 20.74
C ASP A 68 2.35 -0.71 20.66
N THR A 69 3.26 0.27 20.69
CA THR A 69 4.72 0.14 20.76
C THR A 69 5.14 -1.07 21.62
N ASN A 70 5.90 -1.99 21.02
CA ASN A 70 6.61 -3.16 21.60
C ASN A 70 5.98 -4.55 21.40
N SER A 71 4.81 -4.68 20.78
CA SER A 71 4.30 -6.01 20.39
C SER A 71 5.02 -6.53 19.14
N GLN A 72 5.47 -7.79 19.18
CA GLN A 72 6.04 -8.44 17.99
C GLN A 72 4.98 -8.53 16.89
N PRO A 73 5.35 -8.32 15.62
CA PRO A 73 4.40 -8.43 14.52
C PRO A 73 3.76 -9.81 14.45
N ILE A 74 2.45 -9.86 14.25
CA ILE A 74 1.72 -11.12 14.15
C ILE A 74 1.49 -11.41 12.67
N ALA A 75 1.97 -12.57 12.22
CA ALA A 75 1.64 -13.05 10.88
C ALA A 75 0.14 -13.38 10.82
N VAL A 76 -0.53 -12.87 9.80
CA VAL A 76 -1.97 -13.11 9.58
C VAL A 76 -2.23 -13.63 8.17
N ALA A 77 -3.39 -14.22 7.98
CA ALA A 77 -3.79 -14.71 6.67
C ALA A 77 -3.94 -13.53 5.67
N MET A 78 -3.28 -13.66 4.52
CA MET A 78 -3.47 -12.78 3.39
C MET A 78 -4.67 -13.23 2.56
N SER A 79 -5.55 -12.30 2.19
CA SER A 79 -6.64 -12.55 1.27
C SER A 79 -6.14 -12.73 -0.16
N VAL A 80 -6.93 -13.42 -0.98
CA VAL A 80 -6.64 -13.59 -2.42
C VAL A 80 -6.59 -12.24 -3.14
N SER A 81 -7.44 -11.29 -2.75
CA SER A 81 -7.45 -9.95 -3.35
C SER A 81 -6.16 -9.20 -3.05
N GLU A 82 -5.68 -9.22 -1.80
CA GLU A 82 -4.42 -8.60 -1.41
C GLU A 82 -3.25 -9.21 -2.20
N LEU A 83 -3.18 -10.54 -2.29
CA LEU A 83 -2.15 -11.23 -3.06
C LEU A 83 -2.17 -10.83 -4.54
N ASN A 84 -3.37 -10.74 -5.15
CA ASN A 84 -3.53 -10.31 -6.53
C ASN A 84 -3.09 -8.86 -6.73
N THR A 85 -3.41 -7.96 -5.79
CA THR A 85 -2.93 -6.57 -5.82
C THR A 85 -1.41 -6.49 -5.78
N ILE A 86 -0.76 -7.28 -4.92
CA ILE A 86 0.72 -7.34 -4.85
C ILE A 86 1.29 -7.88 -6.15
N ASN A 87 0.75 -8.98 -6.68
CA ASN A 87 1.20 -9.57 -7.94
C ASN A 87 1.07 -8.61 -9.11
N ASN A 88 -0.05 -7.88 -9.21
CA ASN A 88 -0.24 -6.85 -10.24
C ASN A 88 0.75 -5.69 -10.09
N ARG A 89 1.04 -5.27 -8.85
CA ARG A 89 2.03 -4.20 -8.58
C ARG A 89 3.44 -4.59 -9.04
N TYR A 90 3.80 -5.87 -8.91
CA TYR A 90 5.13 -6.37 -9.29
C TYR A 90 5.12 -7.20 -10.58
N GLU A 91 4.10 -7.04 -11.42
CA GLU A 91 3.96 -7.80 -12.68
C GLU A 91 5.20 -7.66 -13.58
N TYR A 92 5.84 -6.48 -13.56
CA TYR A 92 7.09 -6.20 -14.29
C TYR A 92 8.24 -7.17 -13.94
N ARG A 93 8.22 -7.81 -12.75
CA ARG A 93 9.22 -8.80 -12.32
C ARG A 93 8.98 -10.19 -12.88
N LYS A 94 7.84 -10.41 -13.58
CA LYS A 94 7.46 -11.70 -14.18
C LYS A 94 7.52 -12.88 -13.20
N THR A 95 7.31 -12.59 -11.91
CA THR A 95 7.37 -13.55 -10.81
C THR A 95 6.03 -13.51 -10.11
N HIS A 96 5.34 -14.66 -10.05
CA HIS A 96 4.08 -14.78 -9.34
C HIS A 96 4.34 -15.23 -7.90
N LEU A 97 3.88 -14.42 -6.96
CA LEU A 97 4.01 -14.64 -5.53
C LEU A 97 2.85 -15.50 -5.01
N ARG A 98 3.14 -16.34 -4.02
CA ARG A 98 2.15 -17.10 -3.24
C ARG A 98 2.06 -16.55 -1.81
N ALA A 99 0.87 -16.57 -1.24
CA ALA A 99 0.68 -16.21 0.16
C ALA A 99 1.29 -17.28 1.09
N VAL A 100 2.03 -16.84 2.11
CA VAL A 100 2.47 -17.70 3.23
C VAL A 100 1.31 -17.84 4.21
N LYS A 101 1.07 -19.07 4.67
CA LYS A 101 0.08 -19.32 5.73
C LYS A 101 0.67 -18.88 7.08
N PRO A 102 -0.10 -18.17 7.93
CA PRO A 102 0.32 -17.83 9.28
C PRO A 102 0.52 -19.08 10.14
#